data_AF-A0A352KVH3-F1
#
_entry.id   AF-A0A352KVH3-F1
#
_cell.length_a   1.000
_cell.length_b   1.000
_cell.length_c   1.000
_cell.angle_alpha   90.00
_cell.angle_beta   90.00
_cell.angle_gamma   90.00
#
_symmetry.space_group_name_H-M   'P 1'
#
loop_
_entity.id
_entity.type
_entity.pdbx_description
1 polymer ?
#
loop_
_entity_poly.entity_id
_entity_poly.type
_entity_poly.pdbx_seq_one_letter_code
_entity_poly.pdbx_strand_id
1 'polypeptide(L)'
;MELFYDAGQKTFFFTSNDHEKLFARTSSVYDSVSPSGNSVALLNVLAFREVVPEYKGVAEELLRRFSGTMIQSPASCAGLGLALQQHLGAGVK
;
A
#
# COMPACT_ATOMS: atom_id res chain seq x y z
N MET A 1 -0.88 3.11 11.99
CA MET A 1 -1.82 2.35 11.14
C MET A 1 -3.25 2.84 11.35
N GLU A 2 -3.73 2.88 12.59
CA GLU A 2 -5.14 3.13 12.98
C GLU A 2 -5.83 4.33 12.32
N LEU A 3 -5.12 5.43 12.10
CA LEU A 3 -5.70 6.64 11.51
C LEU A 3 -5.91 6.57 9.99
N PHE A 4 -5.09 5.80 9.28
CA PHE A 4 -5.03 5.86 7.81
C PHE A 4 -5.32 4.53 7.12
N TYR A 5 -5.05 3.39 7.77
CA TYR A 5 -5.31 2.07 7.23
C TYR A 5 -6.77 1.66 7.47
N ASP A 6 -7.45 1.25 6.41
CA ASP A 6 -8.79 0.68 6.46
C ASP A 6 -8.70 -0.83 6.22
N ALA A 7 -8.95 -1.61 7.28
CA ALA A 7 -8.87 -3.07 7.23
C ALA A 7 -10.02 -3.72 6.44
N GLY A 8 -11.13 -3.02 6.20
CA GLY A 8 -12.24 -3.50 5.37
C GLY A 8 -11.95 -3.33 3.88
N GLN A 9 -11.31 -2.21 3.52
CA GLN A 9 -10.95 -1.89 2.14
C GLN A 9 -9.53 -2.28 1.74
N LYS A 10 -8.73 -2.77 2.71
CA LYS A 10 -7.34 -3.23 2.53
C LYS A 10 -6.44 -2.17 1.91
N THR A 11 -6.55 -0.95 2.42
CA THR A 11 -5.88 0.21 1.82
C THR A 11 -5.56 1.30 2.84
N PHE A 12 -4.56 2.13 2.53
CA PHE A 12 -4.38 3.42 3.18
C PHE A 12 -5.11 4.54 2.45
N PHE A 13 -5.68 5.45 3.23
CA PHE A 13 -6.24 6.71 2.75
C PHE A 13 -5.26 7.86 2.98
N PHE A 14 -5.32 8.87 2.12
CA PHE A 14 -4.51 10.08 2.23
C PHE A 14 -4.91 10.95 3.44
N THR A 15 -6.18 10.92 3.82
CA THR A 15 -6.72 11.65 4.97
C THR A 15 -6.93 10.71 6.15
N SER A 16 -6.83 11.23 7.37
CA SER A 16 -7.10 10.46 8.60
C SER A 16 -8.60 10.11 8.74
N ASN A 17 -8.92 9.07 9.51
CA ASN A 17 -10.29 8.65 9.79
C ASN A 17 -11.02 9.52 10.84
N ASP A 18 -10.27 10.33 11.59
CA ASP A 18 -10.76 11.30 12.58
C ASP A 18 -10.87 12.73 12.03
N HIS A 19 -10.59 12.91 10.74
CA HIS A 19 -10.78 14.17 10.04
C HIS A 19 -12.27 14.47 9.82
N GLU A 20 -12.60 15.69 9.37
CA GLU A 20 -13.94 16.04 8.89
C GLU A 20 -14.47 14.96 7.94
N LYS A 21 -15.77 14.65 8.05
CA LYS A 21 -16.43 13.60 7.26
C LYS A 21 -16.48 14.01 5.79
N LEU A 22 -15.59 13.45 4.98
CA LEU A 22 -15.54 13.67 3.54
C LEU A 22 -16.50 12.73 2.79
N PHE A 23 -17.09 13.22 1.69
CA PHE A 23 -17.90 12.40 0.77
C PHE A 23 -17.08 11.27 0.12
N ALA A 24 -15.80 11.53 -0.17
CA ALA A 24 -14.86 10.55 -0.69
C ALA A 24 -13.47 10.80 -0.09
N ARG A 25 -12.73 9.72 0.18
CA ARG A 25 -11.34 9.77 0.63
C ARG A 25 -10.46 9.16 -0.45
N THR A 26 -9.35 9.82 -0.77
CA THR A 26 -8.45 9.34 -1.82
C THR A 26 -7.63 8.16 -1.31
N SER A 27 -7.67 7.08 -2.07
CA SER A 27 -6.73 5.96 -1.98
C SER A 27 -6.29 5.59 -3.39
N SER A 28 -4.98 5.60 -3.64
CA SER A 28 -4.42 5.35 -4.97
C SER A 28 -3.06 4.68 -4.89
N VAL A 29 -2.74 3.87 -5.91
CA VAL A 29 -1.41 3.33 -6.25
C VAL A 29 -0.83 3.95 -7.52
N TYR A 30 -1.47 4.99 -8.04
CA TYR A 30 -1.01 5.74 -9.20
C TYR A 30 0.15 6.65 -8.81
N ASP A 31 1.31 6.38 -9.38
CA ASP A 31 2.50 7.22 -9.30
C ASP A 31 2.45 8.26 -10.43
N SER A 32 2.57 9.53 -10.04
CA SER A 32 2.68 10.65 -10.96
C SER A 32 4.00 11.39 -10.68
N VAL A 33 4.01 12.72 -10.80
CA VAL A 33 5.13 13.55 -10.31
C VAL A 33 5.36 13.32 -8.81
N SER A 34 4.30 13.04 -8.05
CA SER A 34 4.37 12.58 -6.66
C SER A 34 4.18 11.07 -6.56
N PRO A 35 4.91 10.39 -5.65
CA PRO A 35 4.72 8.97 -5.40
C PRO A 35 3.37 8.70 -4.73
N SER A 36 2.80 7.54 -4.99
CA SER A 36 1.58 7.07 -4.34
C SER A 36 1.77 6.88 -2.84
N GLY A 37 0.81 7.38 -2.07
CA GLY A 37 0.75 7.16 -0.62
C GLY A 37 0.64 5.68 -0.24
N ASN A 38 -0.12 4.86 -0.98
CA ASN A 38 -0.20 3.42 -0.72
C ASN A 38 1.11 2.71 -1.05
N SER A 39 1.79 3.08 -2.14
CA SER A 39 3.09 2.52 -2.49
C SER A 39 4.13 2.80 -1.40
N VAL A 40 4.22 4.06 -0.95
CA VAL A 40 5.13 4.46 0.14
C VAL A 40 4.77 3.78 1.46
N ALA A 41 3.48 3.73 1.81
CA ALA A 41 3.02 3.07 3.02
C ALA A 41 3.36 1.57 3.01
N LEU A 42 3.18 0.89 1.87
CA LEU A 42 3.52 -0.53 1.74
C LEU A 42 5.02 -0.79 1.91
N LEU A 43 5.88 0.06 1.34
CA LEU A 43 7.33 -0.04 1.56
C LEU A 43 7.68 0.08 3.06
N ASN A 44 7.02 0.97 3.79
CA ASN A 44 7.20 1.10 5.24
C ASN A 44 6.68 -0.14 6.00
N VAL A 45 5.51 -0.66 5.63
CA VAL A 45 4.96 -1.91 6.20
C VAL A 45 5.95 -3.06 6.01
N LEU A 46 6.51 -3.19 4.81
CA LEU A 46 7.52 -4.21 4.50
C LEU A 46 8.80 -4.02 5.32
N ALA A 47 9.26 -2.79 5.54
CA ALA A 47 10.46 -2.50 6.30
C ALA A 47 10.35 -2.93 7.78
N PHE A 48 9.16 -2.87 8.37
CA PHE A 48 8.93 -3.23 9.79
C PHE A 48 8.38 -4.63 10.02
N ARG A 49 8.12 -5.43 8.97
CA ARG A 49 7.40 -6.71 9.06
C ARG A 49 8.06 -7.80 9.92
N GLU A 50 9.37 -7.71 10.17
CA GLU A 50 10.06 -8.65 11.06
C GLU A 50 9.93 -8.28 12.54
N VAL A 51 9.69 -6.99 12.82
CA VAL A 51 9.47 -6.48 14.18
C VAL A 51 7.99 -6.47 14.53
N VAL A 52 7.13 -6.29 13.53
CA VAL A 52 5.68 -6.18 13.65
C VAL A 52 5.03 -7.29 12.79
N PRO A 53 4.80 -8.50 13.33
CA PRO A 53 4.44 -9.68 12.54
C PRO A 53 3.17 -9.52 11.70
N GLU A 54 2.18 -8.77 12.20
CA GLU A 54 0.92 -8.50 11.50
C GLU A 54 1.12 -7.76 10.17
N TYR A 55 2.24 -7.04 10.00
CA TYR A 55 2.54 -6.32 8.77
C TYR A 55 2.82 -7.23 7.58
N LYS A 56 3.18 -8.50 7.81
CA LYS A 56 3.30 -9.48 6.71
C LYS A 56 1.95 -9.67 6.02
N GLY A 57 0.89 -9.89 6.80
CA GLY A 57 -0.47 -10.02 6.28
C GLY A 57 -0.97 -8.75 5.62
N VAL A 58 -0.75 -7.59 6.25
CA VAL A 58 -1.14 -6.28 5.70
C VAL A 58 -0.47 -6.03 4.34
N ALA A 59 0.82 -6.35 4.20
CA ALA A 59 1.53 -6.19 2.94
C ALA A 59 0.94 -7.06 1.82
N GLU A 60 0.63 -8.33 2.12
CA GLU A 60 -0.02 -9.23 1.16
C GLU A 60 -1.41 -8.74 0.75
N GLU A 61 -2.22 -8.30 1.71
CA GLU A 61 -3.57 -7.79 1.46
C GLU A 61 -3.55 -6.56 0.56
N LEU A 62 -2.63 -5.60 0.81
CA LEU A 62 -2.44 -4.41 -0.03
C LEU A 62 -1.98 -4.76 -1.45
N LEU A 63 -0.99 -5.64 -1.59
CA LEU A 63 -0.52 -6.10 -2.89
C LEU A 63 -1.64 -6.77 -3.68
N ARG A 64 -2.44 -7.63 -3.04
CA ARG A 64 -3.61 -8.27 -3.67
C ARG A 64 -4.67 -7.25 -4.05
N ARG A 65 -4.99 -6.30 -3.16
CA ARG A 65 -6.00 -5.26 -3.38
C ARG A 65 -5.74 -4.43 -4.63
N PHE A 66 -4.48 -4.15 -4.95
CA PHE A 66 -4.07 -3.33 -6.08
C PHE A 66 -3.47 -4.09 -7.26
N SER A 67 -3.40 -5.42 -7.18
CA SER A 67 -2.87 -6.28 -8.26
C SER A 67 -3.54 -6.04 -9.61
N GLY A 68 -4.87 -5.91 -9.64
CA GLY A 68 -5.61 -5.62 -10.88
C GLY A 68 -5.19 -4.30 -11.52
N THR A 69 -5.02 -3.24 -10.74
CA THR A 69 -4.54 -1.94 -11.23
C THR A 69 -3.12 -2.03 -11.78
N MET A 70 -2.22 -2.73 -11.07
CA MET A 70 -0.84 -2.93 -11.53
C MET A 70 -0.79 -3.72 -12.83
N ILE A 71 -1.61 -4.77 -12.98
CA ILE A 71 -1.66 -5.58 -14.22
C ILE A 71 -2.16 -4.73 -15.39
N GLN A 72 -3.18 -3.89 -15.17
CA GLN A 72 -3.77 -3.06 -16.21
C GLN A 72 -2.88 -1.88 -16.61
N SER A 73 -2.17 -1.25 -15.67
CA SER A 73 -1.31 -0.09 -15.93
C SER A 73 -0.01 -0.14 -15.12
N PRO A 74 0.91 -1.06 -15.43
CA PRO A 74 2.13 -1.28 -14.63
C PRO A 74 3.04 -0.05 -14.60
N ALA A 75 3.14 0.68 -15.72
CA ALA A 75 3.94 1.90 -15.82
C ALA A 75 3.47 3.02 -14.88
N SER A 76 2.20 2.98 -14.45
CA SER A 76 1.62 3.95 -13.52
C SER A 76 1.76 3.54 -12.06
N CYS A 77 2.35 2.37 -11.76
CA CYS A 77 2.42 1.80 -10.42
C CYS A 77 3.86 1.41 -10.06
N ALA A 78 4.84 2.21 -10.47
CA ALA A 78 6.26 1.91 -10.29
C ALA A 78 6.63 1.66 -8.82
N GLY A 79 6.11 2.46 -7.88
CA GLY A 79 6.35 2.29 -6.45
C GLY A 79 5.73 1.01 -5.89
N LEU A 80 4.54 0.63 -6.36
CA LEU A 80 3.89 -0.62 -5.98
C LEU A 80 4.66 -1.82 -6.56
N GLY A 81 5.19 -1.69 -7.78
CA GLY A 81 6.05 -2.68 -8.42
C GLY A 81 7.35 -2.91 -7.64
N LEU A 82 7.98 -1.83 -7.17
CA LEU A 82 9.15 -1.91 -6.29
C LEU A 82 8.82 -2.65 -4.98
N ALA A 83 7.69 -2.32 -4.36
CA ALA A 83 7.24 -3.00 -3.15
C ALA A 83 6.97 -4.50 -3.38
N LEU A 84 6.37 -4.86 -4.52
CA LEU A 84 6.17 -6.25 -4.91
C LEU A 84 7.52 -6.97 -5.08
N GLN A 85 8.49 -6.36 -5.75
CA GLN A 85 9.83 -6.92 -5.90
C GLN A 85 10.48 -7.17 -4.53
N GLN A 86 10.39 -6.22 -3.59
CA GLN A 86 10.92 -6.39 -2.24
C GLN A 86 10.19 -7.48 -1.45
N HIS A 87 8.87 -7.61 -1.63
CA HIS A 87 8.08 -8.65 -0.99
C HIS A 87 8.48 -10.04 -1.49
N LEU A 88 8.66 -10.23 -2.80
CA LEU A 88 9.07 -11.50 -3.40
C LEU A 88 10.55 -11.83 -3.15
N GLY A 89 11.44 -10.83 -3.23
CA GLY A 89 12.88 -11.00 -3.02
C GLY A 89 13.26 -11.35 -1.59
N ALA A 90 12.39 -11.07 -0.62
CA ALA A 90 12.55 -11.52 0.76
C ALA A 90 12.49 -13.05 0.94
N GLY A 91 12.00 -13.78 -0.07
CA GLY A 91 11.99 -15.24 -0.11
C GLY A 91 13.29 -15.88 -0.62
N VAL A 92 14.26 -15.08 -1.08
CA VAL A 92 15.59 -15.56 -1.49
C VAL A 92 16.62 -15.04 -0.50
N LYS A 93 16.88 -15.83 0.54
CA LYS A 93 18.12 -15.75 1.32
C LYS A 93 18.99 -16.94 0.97
#